data_AF-A0AAN6EEJ9-F1
#
_entry.id   AF-A0AAN6EEJ9-F1
#
_cell.length_a   1.000
_cell.length_b   1.000
_cell.length_c   1.000
_cell.angle_alpha   90.00
_cell.angle_beta   90.00
_cell.angle_gamma   90.00
#
_symmetry.space_group_name_H-M   'P 1'
#
loop_
_entity.id
_entity.type
_entity.pdbx_description
1 polymer ?
#
loop_
_entity_poly.entity_id
_entity_poly.type
_entity_poly.pdbx_seq_one_letter_code
_entity_poly.pdbx_strand_id
1 'polypeptide(L)'
;MSSLLSGIRSLSPQSPIDTLRPTLNDVRLFVPTPLTDALDDLVHAHTPSDRPTPRRDAPTPDTFAGHTHSYDILNQYIVGSQWRALALASEASILETPATEERTLLKLWTYRVLALCSLGHYANAAREIRRLEVATTSAQVYKNGRSPTIVWPFELRVLRAQVAGLAIDDWPLCADRLSSLLRACRRQLACQTDVELNQQRTVRLLFMLASCAVRMRDAQLAIRVMDHLVTESPNDPRLLSAVARLHLQLGSIRQAELQFMRIEQLVPSDDKLARMNRALYAVASGKYEAARELFNSVAGDAIEDRVCAANNACVCDVYLGHPQRMLDALQKLMVAAPRAAGASEELVFNYCTGLDLQYDGQKLREEKARKMVDVAMWAGDGFNTASFKLQ
;
A
#
# COMPACT_ATOMS: atom_id res chain seq x y z
N MET A 1 -55.08 -19.75 61.46
CA MET A 1 -53.64 -19.57 61.24
C MET A 1 -53.28 -20.08 59.85
N SER A 2 -52.28 -19.51 59.19
CA SER A 2 -51.79 -19.92 57.85
C SER A 2 -52.88 -20.11 56.79
N SER A 3 -53.41 -19.02 56.22
CA SER A 3 -52.94 -18.57 54.90
C SER A 3 -51.43 -18.27 54.79
N LEU A 4 -50.77 -18.90 53.83
CA LEU A 4 -49.53 -18.46 53.15
C LEU A 4 -49.33 -19.34 51.90
N LEU A 5 -48.48 -18.92 50.96
CA LEU A 5 -48.11 -19.65 49.72
C LEU A 5 -49.15 -19.77 48.58
N SER A 6 -49.99 -18.75 48.36
CA SER A 6 -50.63 -18.54 47.06
C SER A 6 -50.59 -17.06 46.65
N GLY A 7 -49.71 -16.73 45.69
CA GLY A 7 -49.59 -15.37 45.15
C GLY A 7 -48.42 -14.56 45.74
N ILE A 8 -47.28 -14.63 45.06
CA ILE A 8 -46.56 -13.48 44.47
C ILE A 8 -45.50 -14.12 43.57
N ARG A 9 -45.73 -14.12 42.24
CA ARG A 9 -44.61 -14.18 41.30
C ARG A 9 -44.00 -12.78 41.33
N SER A 10 -42.99 -12.59 42.17
CA SER A 10 -42.16 -11.39 42.06
C SER A 10 -41.54 -11.41 40.67
N LEU A 11 -42.00 -10.51 39.81
CA LEU A 11 -41.24 -10.13 38.61
C LEU A 11 -39.91 -9.59 39.12
N SER A 12 -38.90 -10.46 39.18
CA SER A 12 -37.51 -10.02 39.25
C SER A 12 -37.35 -9.04 38.07
N PRO A 13 -37.05 -7.75 38.32
CA PRO A 13 -36.85 -6.84 37.22
C PRO A 13 -35.76 -7.44 36.34
N GLN A 14 -36.03 -7.58 35.04
CA GLN A 14 -34.97 -7.86 34.09
C GLN A 14 -34.09 -6.61 34.11
N SER A 15 -33.02 -6.66 34.92
CA SER A 15 -31.98 -5.66 34.92
C SER A 15 -31.53 -5.47 33.47
N PRO A 16 -31.61 -4.28 32.89
CA PRO A 16 -31.29 -4.08 31.48
C PRO A 16 -29.77 -4.23 31.29
N ILE A 17 -29.31 -5.46 31.06
CA ILE A 17 -27.95 -5.76 30.61
C ILE A 17 -27.84 -5.49 29.09
N ASP A 18 -28.39 -4.35 28.68
CA ASP A 18 -28.12 -3.68 27.40
C ASP A 18 -26.87 -2.78 27.54
N THR A 19 -25.84 -3.33 28.18
CA THR A 19 -24.57 -2.66 28.43
C THR A 19 -23.74 -2.59 27.15
N LEU A 20 -24.14 -1.69 26.25
CA LEU A 20 -23.29 -1.01 25.25
C LEU A 20 -22.29 -1.92 24.50
N ARG A 21 -22.77 -3.07 24.01
CA ARG A 21 -22.03 -3.95 23.09
C ARG A 21 -21.62 -3.13 21.86
N PRO A 22 -20.31 -2.97 21.55
CA PRO A 22 -19.89 -2.18 20.39
C PRO A 22 -20.28 -2.92 19.10
N THR A 23 -21.20 -2.33 18.33
CA THR A 23 -21.55 -2.76 16.98
C THR A 23 -20.43 -2.40 16.00
N LEU A 24 -20.44 -2.98 14.80
CA LEU A 24 -19.40 -2.70 13.79
C LEU A 24 -19.51 -1.28 13.17
N ASN A 25 -20.55 -0.53 13.53
CA ASN A 25 -20.78 0.87 13.20
C ASN A 25 -20.75 1.81 14.43
N ASP A 26 -20.22 1.36 15.57
CA ASP A 26 -20.05 2.19 16.76
C ASP A 26 -19.00 3.29 16.52
N VAL A 27 -19.38 4.56 16.66
CA VAL A 27 -18.49 5.73 16.48
C VAL A 27 -17.22 5.66 17.33
N ARG A 28 -17.26 4.96 18.48
CA ARG A 28 -16.11 4.78 19.38
C ARG A 28 -15.01 3.87 18.79
N LEU A 29 -15.28 3.18 17.68
CA LEU A 29 -14.27 2.41 16.94
C LEU A 29 -13.26 3.32 16.24
N PHE A 30 -13.68 4.50 15.77
CA PHE A 30 -12.89 5.38 14.91
C PHE A 30 -11.89 6.26 15.66
N VAL A 31 -10.80 6.62 14.97
CA VAL A 31 -9.83 7.65 15.37
C VAL A 31 -10.00 8.83 14.42
N PRO A 32 -10.03 10.09 14.90
CA PRO A 32 -10.20 11.26 14.04
C PRO A 32 -9.21 11.26 12.86
N THR A 33 -9.75 11.43 11.66
CA THR A 33 -9.00 11.47 10.40
C THR A 33 -8.17 12.76 10.32
N PRO A 34 -6.82 12.70 10.21
CA PRO A 34 -6.01 13.92 10.09
C PRO A 34 -6.26 14.65 8.76
N LEU A 35 -6.77 15.87 8.84
CA LEU A 35 -7.17 16.65 7.65
C LEU A 35 -6.01 17.46 7.02
N THR A 36 -4.91 17.65 7.74
CA THR A 36 -3.69 18.34 7.27
C THR A 36 -3.00 17.56 6.16
N ASP A 37 -2.78 18.18 5.01
CA ASP A 37 -1.93 17.65 3.94
C ASP A 37 -0.51 18.21 4.06
N ALA A 38 0.43 17.34 4.45
CA ALA A 38 1.83 17.70 4.65
C ALA A 38 2.50 18.23 3.37
N LEU A 39 2.00 17.89 2.16
CA LEU A 39 2.50 18.47 0.92
C LEU A 39 1.99 19.90 0.72
N ASP A 40 0.74 20.18 1.09
CA ASP A 40 0.14 21.52 0.99
C ASP A 40 0.75 22.47 2.03
N ASP A 41 0.88 22.02 3.28
CA ASP A 41 1.60 22.72 4.37
C ASP A 41 3.02 23.10 3.94
N LEU A 42 3.73 22.17 3.27
CA LEU A 42 5.11 22.36 2.83
C LEU A 42 5.21 23.32 1.64
N VAL A 43 4.29 23.21 0.67
CA VAL A 43 4.17 24.15 -0.46
C VAL A 43 3.93 25.56 0.06
N HIS A 44 3.00 25.74 1.00
CA HIS A 44 2.74 27.03 1.62
C HIS A 44 3.92 27.56 2.45
N ALA A 45 4.72 26.68 3.08
CA ALA A 45 5.93 27.09 3.81
C ALA A 45 7.12 27.46 2.91
N HIS A 46 7.20 26.94 1.68
CA HIS A 46 8.36 27.10 0.79
C HIS A 46 8.09 27.95 -0.46
N THR A 47 6.84 28.27 -0.77
CA THR A 47 6.44 29.05 -1.95
C THR A 47 6.11 30.49 -1.54
N PRO A 48 6.78 31.51 -2.10
CA PRO A 48 6.41 32.91 -1.87
C PRO A 48 4.96 33.21 -2.25
N SER A 49 4.29 34.06 -1.44
CA SER A 49 2.85 34.34 -1.51
C SER A 49 2.38 35.07 -2.79
N ASP A 50 3.30 35.45 -3.67
CA ASP A 50 3.03 36.07 -4.98
C ASP A 50 2.85 35.03 -6.11
N ARG A 51 3.14 33.75 -5.85
CA ARG A 51 2.92 32.64 -6.80
C ARG A 51 1.62 31.89 -6.49
N PRO A 52 0.82 31.53 -7.51
CA PRO A 52 -0.35 30.68 -7.31
C PRO A 52 0.08 29.26 -6.93
N THR A 53 -0.30 28.81 -5.74
CA THR A 53 -0.22 27.40 -5.35
C THR A 53 -1.37 26.60 -5.98
N PRO A 54 -1.17 25.32 -6.33
CA PRO A 54 -2.27 24.46 -6.74
C PRO A 54 -3.22 24.22 -5.57
N ARG A 55 -4.53 24.22 -5.82
CA ARG A 55 -5.51 23.90 -4.77
C ARG A 55 -5.48 22.41 -4.46
N ARG A 56 -5.20 22.08 -3.20
CA ARG A 56 -5.31 20.72 -2.65
C ARG A 56 -6.48 20.70 -1.66
N ASP A 57 -7.69 20.88 -2.18
CA ASP A 57 -8.91 21.12 -1.39
C ASP A 57 -9.12 20.01 -0.33
N ALA A 58 -8.85 20.35 0.93
CA ALA A 58 -8.92 19.40 2.04
C ALA A 58 -10.39 19.05 2.37
N PRO A 59 -10.78 17.76 2.33
CA PRO A 59 -12.16 17.36 2.54
C PRO A 59 -12.60 17.55 4.00
N THR A 60 -13.76 18.20 4.23
CA THR A 60 -14.34 18.33 5.58
C THR A 60 -15.26 17.15 5.91
N PRO A 61 -15.37 16.72 7.19
CA PRO A 61 -16.25 15.61 7.58
C PRO A 61 -17.72 15.84 7.18
N ASP A 62 -18.20 17.08 7.30
CA ASP A 62 -19.60 17.45 7.01
C ASP A 62 -19.99 17.23 5.54
N THR A 63 -19.01 17.19 4.63
CA THR A 63 -19.23 16.93 3.20
C THR A 63 -19.68 15.48 2.94
N PHE A 64 -19.45 14.56 3.88
CA PHE A 64 -19.73 13.12 3.74
C PHE A 64 -20.80 12.62 4.73
N ALA A 65 -21.22 13.43 5.70
CA ALA A 65 -22.14 13.03 6.76
C ALA A 65 -23.55 12.71 6.24
N GLY A 66 -24.27 11.82 6.93
CA GLY A 66 -25.69 11.51 6.66
C GLY A 66 -25.96 10.66 5.41
N HIS A 67 -24.93 10.18 4.71
CA HIS A 67 -25.09 9.48 3.42
C HIS A 67 -24.17 8.25 3.28
N THR A 68 -24.75 7.12 2.85
CA THR A 68 -23.98 5.94 2.45
C THR A 68 -23.46 6.08 1.02
N HIS A 69 -22.15 5.96 0.83
CA HIS A 69 -21.48 6.13 -0.46
C HIS A 69 -21.39 4.79 -1.21
N SER A 70 -21.58 4.82 -2.54
CA SER A 70 -21.44 3.61 -3.36
C SER A 70 -19.99 3.15 -3.44
N TYR A 71 -19.78 1.84 -3.65
CA TYR A 71 -18.43 1.29 -3.86
C TYR A 71 -17.71 1.92 -5.05
N ASP A 72 -18.44 2.40 -6.06
CA ASP A 72 -17.86 3.05 -7.24
C ASP A 72 -17.29 4.43 -6.90
N ILE A 73 -17.96 5.21 -6.05
CA ILE A 73 -17.44 6.48 -5.51
C ILE A 73 -16.20 6.22 -4.64
N LEU A 74 -16.24 5.21 -3.77
CA LEU A 74 -15.08 4.81 -2.95
C LEU A 74 -13.90 4.35 -3.84
N ASN A 75 -14.17 3.65 -4.95
CA ASN A 75 -13.15 3.26 -5.93
C ASN A 75 -12.60 4.48 -6.70
N GLN A 76 -13.42 5.49 -7.00
CA GLN A 76 -12.97 6.74 -7.64
C GLN A 76 -11.96 7.48 -6.76
N TYR A 77 -12.15 7.55 -5.44
CA TYR A 77 -11.17 8.13 -4.52
C TYR A 77 -9.83 7.37 -4.52
N ILE A 78 -9.84 6.03 -4.67
CA ILE A 78 -8.61 5.23 -4.85
C ILE A 78 -7.89 5.63 -6.16
N VAL A 79 -8.61 5.68 -7.28
CA VAL A 79 -8.05 6.05 -8.60
C VAL A 79 -7.58 7.51 -8.64
N GLY A 80 -8.21 8.39 -7.86
CA GLY A 80 -7.79 9.77 -7.65
C GLY A 80 -6.64 9.95 -6.65
N SER A 81 -6.27 8.92 -5.89
CA SER A 81 -5.36 9.03 -4.73
C SER A 81 -5.79 10.11 -3.71
N GLN A 82 -7.10 10.16 -3.45
CA GLN A 82 -7.77 11.07 -2.51
C GLN A 82 -8.13 10.31 -1.23
N TRP A 83 -7.11 9.96 -0.45
CA TRP A 83 -7.21 9.03 0.67
C TRP A 83 -7.93 9.64 1.88
N ARG A 84 -7.88 10.95 2.15
CA ARG A 84 -8.73 11.58 3.19
C ARG A 84 -10.21 11.54 2.82
N ALA A 85 -10.55 11.80 1.54
CA ALA A 85 -11.92 11.68 1.07
C ALA A 85 -12.42 10.23 1.20
N LEU A 86 -11.57 9.24 0.86
CA LEU A 86 -11.89 7.83 1.09
C LEU A 86 -12.07 7.49 2.59
N ALA A 87 -11.21 8.02 3.47
CA ALA A 87 -11.28 7.78 4.91
C ALA A 87 -12.59 8.31 5.51
N LEU A 88 -13.00 9.53 5.14
CA LEU A 88 -14.24 10.17 5.60
C LEU A 88 -15.49 9.54 4.98
N ALA A 89 -15.50 9.31 3.66
CA ALA A 89 -16.63 8.68 2.97
C ALA A 89 -16.90 7.25 3.47
N SER A 90 -15.84 6.47 3.76
CA SER A 90 -15.99 5.13 4.34
C SER A 90 -16.39 5.16 5.81
N GLU A 91 -15.90 6.11 6.61
CA GLU A 91 -16.33 6.34 8.00
C GLU A 91 -17.82 6.69 8.07
N ALA A 92 -18.29 7.70 7.33
CA ALA A 92 -19.70 8.06 7.26
C ALA A 92 -20.57 6.90 6.76
N SER A 93 -20.15 6.20 5.70
CA SER A 93 -20.90 5.05 5.18
C SER A 93 -21.01 3.91 6.18
N ILE A 94 -20.01 3.70 7.05
CA ILE A 94 -20.09 2.69 8.12
C ILE A 94 -21.11 3.11 9.17
N LEU A 95 -21.12 4.38 9.59
CA LEU A 95 -22.04 4.90 10.60
C LEU A 95 -23.51 4.79 10.15
N GLU A 96 -23.80 5.15 8.89
CA GLU A 96 -25.16 5.06 8.31
C GLU A 96 -25.59 3.63 7.96
N THR A 97 -24.66 2.69 7.76
CA THR A 97 -25.00 1.29 7.43
C THR A 97 -25.61 0.58 8.66
N PRO A 98 -26.78 -0.08 8.54
CA PRO A 98 -27.40 -0.80 9.66
C PRO A 98 -26.50 -1.88 10.27
N ALA A 99 -26.47 -1.95 11.61
CA ALA A 99 -25.64 -2.90 12.37
C ALA A 99 -25.90 -4.39 12.05
N THR A 100 -27.02 -4.72 11.41
CA THR A 100 -27.37 -6.04 10.89
C THR A 100 -26.56 -6.45 9.65
N GLU A 101 -26.01 -5.50 8.90
CA GLU A 101 -25.26 -5.74 7.67
C GLU A 101 -23.75 -5.99 7.93
N GLU A 102 -23.45 -6.98 8.78
CA GLU A 102 -22.07 -7.35 9.17
C GLU A 102 -21.10 -7.45 7.96
N ARG A 103 -21.58 -7.95 6.81
CA ARG A 103 -20.79 -8.08 5.57
C ARG A 103 -20.52 -6.75 4.84
N THR A 104 -21.52 -5.86 4.78
CA THR A 104 -21.41 -4.52 4.18
C THR A 104 -20.44 -3.68 5.00
N LEU A 105 -20.65 -3.66 6.32
CA LEU A 105 -19.79 -2.98 7.30
C LEU A 105 -18.33 -3.41 7.17
N LEU A 106 -18.03 -4.72 7.16
CA LEU A 106 -16.65 -5.20 7.05
C LEU A 106 -16.01 -4.92 5.68
N LYS A 107 -16.80 -4.81 4.59
CA LYS A 107 -16.28 -4.34 3.30
C LYS A 107 -15.93 -2.85 3.35
N LEU A 108 -16.77 -2.01 3.95
CA LEU A 108 -16.47 -0.59 4.16
C LEU A 108 -15.25 -0.38 5.07
N TRP A 109 -15.10 -1.18 6.13
CA TRP A 109 -13.89 -1.20 6.96
C TRP A 109 -12.61 -1.52 6.16
N THR A 110 -12.71 -2.24 5.04
CA THR A 110 -11.56 -2.48 4.14
C THR A 110 -11.09 -1.18 3.50
N TYR A 111 -12.02 -0.32 3.04
CA TYR A 111 -11.70 0.99 2.48
C TYR A 111 -11.16 1.95 3.55
N ARG A 112 -11.76 1.95 4.76
CA ARG A 112 -11.32 2.77 5.89
C ARG A 112 -9.88 2.48 6.29
N VAL A 113 -9.55 1.20 6.48
CA VAL A 113 -8.19 0.77 6.85
C VAL A 113 -7.20 1.01 5.71
N LEU A 114 -7.61 0.78 4.46
CA LEU A 114 -6.77 1.08 3.28
C LEU A 114 -6.40 2.57 3.24
N ALA A 115 -7.37 3.47 3.39
CA ALA A 115 -7.15 4.91 3.38
C ALA A 115 -6.16 5.37 4.46
N LEU A 116 -6.32 4.89 5.70
CA LEU A 116 -5.38 5.19 6.79
C LEU A 116 -3.98 4.61 6.55
N CYS A 117 -3.84 3.51 5.80
CA CYS A 117 -2.54 2.98 5.41
C CYS A 117 -1.90 3.81 4.29
N SER A 118 -2.67 4.24 3.28
CA SER A 118 -2.18 5.09 2.19
C SER A 118 -1.78 6.51 2.65
N LEU A 119 -2.37 7.01 3.74
CA LEU A 119 -1.96 8.25 4.42
C LEU A 119 -0.75 8.07 5.36
N GLY A 120 -0.14 6.88 5.43
CA GLY A 120 0.94 6.57 6.37
C GLY A 120 0.52 6.55 7.85
N HIS A 121 -0.77 6.70 8.16
CA HIS A 121 -1.32 6.74 9.52
C HIS A 121 -1.48 5.34 10.13
N TYR A 122 -0.46 4.48 9.99
CA TYR A 122 -0.46 3.08 10.43
C TYR A 122 -0.81 2.95 11.92
N ALA A 123 -0.34 3.87 12.77
CA ALA A 123 -0.66 3.89 14.19
C ALA A 123 -2.14 4.16 14.50
N ASN A 124 -2.90 4.81 13.60
CA ASN A 124 -4.35 4.98 13.70
C ASN A 124 -5.07 3.74 13.16
N ALA A 125 -4.67 3.24 11.98
CA ALA A 125 -5.17 1.98 11.43
C ALA A 125 -5.05 0.82 12.44
N ALA A 126 -3.91 0.72 13.15
CA ALA A 126 -3.69 -0.28 14.20
C ALA A 126 -4.60 -0.12 15.42
N ARG A 127 -5.01 1.11 15.76
CA ARG A 127 -5.97 1.39 16.84
C ARG A 127 -7.39 0.97 16.42
N GLU A 128 -7.83 1.36 15.22
CA GLU A 128 -9.14 0.99 14.69
C GLU A 128 -9.28 -0.53 14.49
N ILE A 129 -8.27 -1.18 13.91
CA ILE A 129 -8.22 -2.64 13.78
C ILE A 129 -8.34 -3.32 15.14
N ARG A 130 -7.58 -2.91 16.17
CA ARG A 130 -7.69 -3.52 17.51
C ARG A 130 -9.07 -3.34 18.13
N ARG A 131 -9.73 -2.19 17.92
CA ARG A 131 -11.11 -1.96 18.39
C ARG A 131 -12.10 -2.85 17.62
N LEU A 132 -11.93 -3.00 16.31
CA LEU A 132 -12.74 -3.90 15.47
C LEU A 132 -12.53 -5.38 15.82
N GLU A 133 -11.31 -5.79 16.19
CA GLU A 133 -11.01 -7.13 16.74
C GLU A 133 -11.80 -7.38 18.03
N VAL A 134 -11.88 -6.41 18.95
CA VAL A 134 -12.69 -6.51 20.18
C VAL A 134 -14.19 -6.56 19.86
N ALA A 135 -14.69 -5.67 19.00
CA ALA A 135 -16.10 -5.64 18.62
C ALA A 135 -16.56 -6.96 17.97
N THR A 136 -15.84 -7.43 16.95
CA THR A 136 -16.14 -8.70 16.25
C THR A 136 -15.94 -9.93 17.13
N THR A 137 -15.14 -9.87 18.19
CA THR A 137 -15.06 -10.93 19.21
C THR A 137 -16.27 -10.88 20.16
N SER A 138 -16.64 -9.69 20.65
CA SER A 138 -17.77 -9.54 21.58
C SER A 138 -19.11 -9.98 20.98
N ALA A 139 -19.30 -9.78 19.67
CA ALA A 139 -20.49 -10.20 18.94
C ALA A 139 -20.70 -11.74 18.87
N GLN A 140 -19.61 -12.53 18.94
CA GLN A 140 -19.67 -14.00 18.80
C GLN A 140 -20.34 -14.71 19.98
N VAL A 141 -20.52 -14.02 21.11
CA VAL A 141 -21.08 -14.57 22.36
C VAL A 141 -22.62 -14.65 22.33
N TYR A 142 -23.29 -13.92 21.44
CA TYR A 142 -24.75 -13.70 21.47
C TYR A 142 -25.59 -14.55 20.48
N LYS A 143 -25.07 -15.66 19.90
CA LYS A 143 -25.84 -16.55 19.00
C LYS A 143 -25.73 -18.04 19.40
N ASN A 144 -26.75 -18.53 20.13
CA ASN A 144 -27.16 -19.93 20.33
C ASN A 144 -26.09 -20.99 20.71
N GLY A 145 -25.04 -20.63 21.46
CA GLY A 145 -24.04 -21.60 21.97
C GLY A 145 -23.18 -22.28 20.90
N ARG A 146 -23.30 -21.86 19.63
CA ARG A 146 -22.45 -22.24 18.50
C ARG A 146 -22.10 -20.97 17.75
N SER A 147 -21.04 -20.30 18.16
CA SER A 147 -20.64 -19.00 17.63
C SER A 147 -20.47 -19.05 16.10
N PRO A 148 -21.26 -18.29 15.32
CA PRO A 148 -20.93 -18.04 13.92
C PRO A 148 -19.70 -17.12 13.91
N THR A 149 -18.54 -17.66 13.52
CA THR A 149 -17.33 -16.86 13.36
C THR A 149 -17.58 -15.73 12.35
N ILE A 150 -17.43 -14.48 12.78
CA ILE A 150 -17.50 -13.33 11.88
C ILE A 150 -16.25 -13.37 10.98
N VAL A 151 -16.41 -13.89 9.76
CA VAL A 151 -15.30 -14.03 8.80
C VAL A 151 -15.05 -12.68 8.14
N TRP A 152 -13.99 -12.00 8.58
CA TRP A 152 -13.50 -10.77 7.96
C TRP A 152 -13.18 -11.00 6.46
N PRO A 153 -13.41 -10.02 5.57
CA PRO A 153 -12.92 -10.04 4.19
C PRO A 153 -11.44 -10.41 4.11
N PHE A 154 -11.03 -11.08 3.04
CA PHE A 154 -9.64 -11.51 2.89
C PHE A 154 -8.71 -10.30 2.84
N GLU A 155 -9.15 -9.26 2.17
CA GLU A 155 -8.46 -8.00 1.92
C GLU A 155 -8.25 -7.24 3.23
N LEU A 156 -9.28 -7.15 4.10
CA LEU A 156 -9.17 -6.61 5.46
C LEU A 156 -8.26 -7.46 6.35
N ARG A 157 -8.25 -8.80 6.19
CA ARG A 157 -7.32 -9.67 6.93
C ARG A 157 -5.86 -9.49 6.49
N VAL A 158 -5.62 -9.21 5.21
CA VAL A 158 -4.29 -8.88 4.67
C VAL A 158 -3.82 -7.52 5.22
N LEU A 159 -4.67 -6.49 5.20
CA LEU A 159 -4.37 -5.19 5.84
C LEU A 159 -4.09 -5.36 7.34
N ARG A 160 -4.89 -6.15 8.07
CA ARG A 160 -4.65 -6.51 9.49
C ARG A 160 -3.30 -7.20 9.73
N ALA A 161 -2.75 -7.90 8.75
CA ALA A 161 -1.40 -8.44 8.84
C ALA A 161 -0.35 -7.33 8.64
N GLN A 162 -0.42 -6.61 7.51
CA GLN A 162 0.54 -5.56 7.15
C GLN A 162 0.67 -4.47 8.20
N VAL A 163 -0.44 -4.05 8.82
CA VAL A 163 -0.46 -3.00 9.84
C VAL A 163 0.32 -3.38 11.11
N ALA A 164 0.56 -4.67 11.40
CA ALA A 164 1.46 -5.06 12.48
C ALA A 164 2.91 -4.61 12.21
N GLY A 165 3.45 -4.97 11.04
CA GLY A 165 4.79 -4.53 10.63
C GLY A 165 4.88 -3.03 10.41
N LEU A 166 3.86 -2.40 9.81
CA LEU A 166 3.91 -0.97 9.46
C LEU A 166 3.67 -0.01 10.64
N ALA A 167 2.95 -0.42 11.69
CA ALA A 167 2.59 0.49 12.80
C ALA A 167 3.47 0.34 14.06
N ILE A 168 4.05 -0.84 14.27
CA ILE A 168 4.79 -1.20 15.50
C ILE A 168 6.06 -2.03 15.22
N ASP A 169 6.52 -2.09 13.96
CA ASP A 169 7.67 -2.89 13.48
C ASP A 169 7.56 -4.41 13.73
N ASP A 170 6.36 -4.91 14.05
CA ASP A 170 6.10 -6.32 14.35
C ASP A 170 5.90 -7.14 13.05
N TRP A 171 7.00 -7.29 12.31
CA TRP A 171 7.09 -8.15 11.14
C TRP A 171 6.90 -9.65 11.43
N PRO A 172 7.31 -10.21 12.59
CA PRO A 172 6.94 -11.58 12.97
C PRO A 172 5.43 -11.80 13.04
N LEU A 173 4.67 -10.93 13.72
CA LEU A 173 3.20 -11.03 13.77
C LEU A 173 2.56 -10.81 12.40
N CYS A 174 3.14 -9.96 11.56
CA CYS A 174 2.73 -9.84 10.15
C CYS A 174 2.90 -11.19 9.41
N ALA A 175 4.07 -11.83 9.53
CA ALA A 175 4.38 -13.10 8.89
C ALA A 175 3.50 -14.25 9.39
N ASP A 176 3.22 -14.33 10.70
CA ASP A 176 2.30 -15.32 11.29
C ASP A 176 0.86 -15.13 10.81
N ARG A 177 0.39 -13.88 10.73
CA ARG A 177 -0.94 -13.54 10.19
C ARG A 177 -1.03 -13.93 8.71
N LEU A 178 -0.05 -13.58 7.88
CA LEU A 178 0.00 -13.95 6.46
C LEU A 178 0.11 -15.47 6.26
N SER A 179 0.96 -16.18 7.02
CA SER A 179 1.09 -17.64 6.97
C SER A 179 -0.18 -18.37 7.42
N SER A 180 -0.99 -17.73 8.28
CA SER A 180 -2.31 -18.25 8.67
C SER A 180 -3.35 -18.07 7.57
N LEU A 181 -3.27 -16.99 6.76
CA LEU A 181 -4.09 -16.83 5.55
C LEU A 181 -3.65 -17.80 4.44
N LEU A 182 -2.35 -18.02 4.27
CA LEU A 182 -1.79 -18.96 3.29
C LEU A 182 -2.28 -20.40 3.56
N ARG A 183 -2.26 -20.83 4.82
CA ARG A 183 -2.84 -22.11 5.27
C ARG A 183 -4.36 -22.18 5.14
N ALA A 184 -5.07 -21.06 5.05
CA ALA A 184 -6.51 -21.05 4.75
C ALA A 184 -6.75 -21.24 3.25
N CYS A 185 -6.11 -20.44 2.38
CA CYS A 185 -6.21 -20.58 0.93
C CYS A 185 -5.77 -21.97 0.45
N ARG A 186 -4.65 -22.51 0.94
CA ARG A 186 -4.19 -23.87 0.58
C ARG A 186 -5.17 -24.98 1.01
N ARG A 187 -5.92 -24.81 2.10
CA ARG A 187 -7.01 -25.74 2.47
C ARG A 187 -8.22 -25.60 1.55
N GLN A 188 -8.57 -24.38 1.12
CA GLN A 188 -9.64 -24.18 0.14
C GLN A 188 -9.27 -24.77 -1.23
N LEU A 189 -8.01 -24.67 -1.66
CA LEU A 189 -7.49 -25.36 -2.86
C LEU A 189 -7.62 -26.88 -2.76
N ALA A 190 -7.23 -27.48 -1.63
CA ALA A 190 -7.38 -28.92 -1.41
C ALA A 190 -8.85 -29.37 -1.43
N CYS A 191 -9.77 -28.51 -0.96
CA CYS A 191 -11.22 -28.70 -1.06
C CYS A 191 -11.83 -28.19 -2.39
N GLN A 192 -11.03 -27.94 -3.42
CA GLN A 192 -11.44 -27.46 -4.75
C GLN A 192 -12.38 -26.22 -4.75
N THR A 193 -12.26 -25.38 -3.71
CA THR A 193 -13.13 -24.21 -3.49
C THR A 193 -12.46 -22.93 -3.99
N ASP A 194 -13.14 -22.18 -4.86
CA ASP A 194 -12.67 -20.94 -5.49
C ASP A 194 -11.22 -21.05 -6.03
N VAL A 195 -10.94 -22.10 -6.80
CA VAL A 195 -9.57 -22.57 -7.11
C VAL A 195 -8.68 -21.46 -7.67
N GLU A 196 -9.11 -20.78 -8.73
CA GLU A 196 -8.34 -19.70 -9.37
C GLU A 196 -8.07 -18.54 -8.39
N LEU A 197 -9.11 -18.09 -7.68
CA LEU A 197 -9.00 -17.00 -6.69
C LEU A 197 -8.06 -17.37 -5.54
N ASN A 198 -8.07 -18.63 -5.08
CA ASN A 198 -7.18 -19.09 -4.03
C ASN A 198 -5.76 -19.37 -4.51
N GLN A 199 -5.53 -19.67 -5.80
CA GLN A 199 -4.20 -19.66 -6.43
C GLN A 199 -3.63 -18.24 -6.46
N GLN A 200 -4.38 -17.27 -7.02
CA GLN A 200 -3.99 -15.86 -7.06
C GLN A 200 -3.69 -15.29 -5.66
N ARG A 201 -4.54 -15.60 -4.66
CA ARG A 201 -4.31 -15.24 -3.25
C ARG A 201 -3.09 -15.91 -2.65
N THR A 202 -2.85 -17.20 -2.94
CA THR A 202 -1.67 -17.95 -2.47
C THR A 202 -0.38 -17.30 -2.98
N VAL A 203 -0.31 -17.00 -4.28
CA VAL A 203 0.84 -16.33 -4.91
C VAL A 203 1.09 -14.95 -4.27
N ARG A 204 0.03 -14.13 -4.15
CA ARG A 204 0.14 -12.80 -3.53
C ARG A 204 0.60 -12.86 -2.06
N LEU A 205 0.11 -13.82 -1.27
CA LEU A 205 0.53 -13.99 0.12
C LEU A 205 1.99 -14.43 0.25
N LEU A 206 2.47 -15.29 -0.65
CA LEU A 206 3.88 -15.73 -0.66
C LEU A 206 4.83 -14.58 -1.03
N PHE A 207 4.49 -13.74 -2.02
CA PHE A 207 5.22 -12.49 -2.28
C PHE A 207 5.25 -11.56 -1.05
N MET A 208 4.13 -11.42 -0.34
CA MET A 208 4.08 -10.60 0.87
C MET A 208 4.90 -11.19 2.02
N LEU A 209 4.96 -12.52 2.16
CA LEU A 209 5.81 -13.21 3.11
C LEU A 209 7.30 -13.05 2.80
N ALA A 210 7.70 -13.14 1.53
CA ALA A 210 9.07 -12.87 1.10
C ALA A 210 9.48 -11.41 1.43
N SER A 211 8.61 -10.44 1.15
CA SER A 211 8.83 -9.03 1.55
C SER A 211 8.93 -8.85 3.07
N CYS A 212 8.13 -9.56 3.87
CA CYS A 212 8.26 -9.53 5.34
C CYS A 212 9.58 -10.16 5.81
N ALA A 213 10.03 -11.25 5.19
CA ALA A 213 11.32 -11.86 5.49
C ALA A 213 12.50 -10.92 5.18
N VAL A 214 12.44 -10.17 4.06
CA VAL A 214 13.41 -9.11 3.76
C VAL A 214 13.40 -7.99 4.82
N ARG A 215 12.22 -7.57 5.30
CA ARG A 215 12.11 -6.58 6.41
C ARG A 215 12.71 -7.11 7.72
N MET A 216 12.49 -8.39 8.04
CA MET A 216 13.11 -9.08 9.17
C MET A 216 14.61 -9.38 8.98
N ARG A 217 15.18 -9.05 7.82
CA ARG A 217 16.55 -9.39 7.38
C ARG A 217 16.84 -10.90 7.27
N ASP A 218 15.81 -11.74 7.25
CA ASP A 218 15.94 -13.19 6.99
C ASP A 218 15.93 -13.46 5.48
N ALA A 219 17.13 -13.31 4.89
CA ALA A 219 17.39 -13.63 3.50
C ALA A 219 17.11 -15.11 3.16
N GLN A 220 17.27 -16.04 4.11
CA GLN A 220 17.07 -17.47 3.87
C GLN A 220 15.58 -17.82 3.78
N LEU A 221 14.73 -17.22 4.63
CA LEU A 221 13.29 -17.34 4.51
C LEU A 221 12.78 -16.66 3.24
N ALA A 222 13.29 -15.48 2.90
CA ALA A 222 12.91 -14.77 1.67
C ALA A 222 13.17 -15.62 0.41
N ILE A 223 14.37 -16.21 0.30
CA ILE A 223 14.73 -17.11 -0.81
C ILE A 223 13.85 -18.37 -0.81
N ARG A 224 13.74 -19.09 0.32
CA ARG A 224 12.93 -20.34 0.40
C ARG A 224 11.45 -20.14 0.04
N VAL A 225 10.86 -19.00 0.38
CA VAL A 225 9.48 -18.65 0.01
C VAL A 225 9.34 -18.42 -1.49
N MET A 226 10.35 -17.83 -2.13
CA MET A 226 10.38 -17.55 -3.57
C MET A 226 10.72 -18.79 -4.40
N ASP A 227 11.65 -19.64 -3.95
CA ASP A 227 11.96 -20.92 -4.59
C ASP A 227 10.74 -21.87 -4.59
N HIS A 228 9.94 -21.84 -3.52
CA HIS A 228 8.69 -22.59 -3.44
C HIS A 228 7.67 -22.10 -4.48
N LEU A 229 7.52 -20.77 -4.65
CA LEU A 229 6.72 -20.21 -5.74
C LEU A 229 7.22 -20.67 -7.12
N VAL A 230 8.54 -20.64 -7.37
CA VAL A 230 9.12 -21.12 -8.65
C VAL A 230 8.87 -22.62 -8.84
N THR A 231 8.77 -23.39 -7.76
CA THR A 231 8.39 -24.81 -7.85
C THR A 231 6.92 -24.99 -8.22
N GLU A 232 6.02 -24.12 -7.74
CA GLU A 232 4.58 -24.12 -8.11
C GLU A 232 4.31 -23.53 -9.51
N SER A 233 5.14 -22.61 -10.02
CA SER A 233 4.97 -21.94 -11.32
C SER A 233 6.31 -21.72 -12.07
N PRO A 234 6.99 -22.80 -12.49
CA PRO A 234 8.38 -22.76 -12.93
C PRO A 234 8.67 -21.96 -14.19
N ASN A 235 7.67 -21.72 -15.03
CA ASN A 235 7.82 -21.04 -16.31
C ASN A 235 7.06 -19.69 -16.38
N ASP A 236 6.68 -19.09 -15.24
CA ASP A 236 6.18 -17.70 -15.22
C ASP A 236 7.37 -16.71 -15.26
N PRO A 237 7.56 -15.93 -16.35
CA PRO A 237 8.66 -14.98 -16.46
C PRO A 237 8.59 -13.86 -15.41
N ARG A 238 7.39 -13.48 -14.94
CA ARG A 238 7.19 -12.40 -13.96
C ARG A 238 7.62 -12.84 -12.57
N LEU A 239 7.28 -14.07 -12.18
CA LEU A 239 7.77 -14.69 -10.96
C LEU A 239 9.29 -14.88 -10.99
N LEU A 240 9.84 -15.49 -12.04
CA LEU A 240 11.30 -15.64 -12.22
C LEU A 240 12.01 -14.27 -12.13
N SER A 241 11.43 -13.24 -12.73
CA SER A 241 11.93 -11.87 -12.67
C SER A 241 11.95 -11.31 -11.23
N ALA A 242 10.95 -11.61 -10.42
CA ALA A 242 10.91 -11.16 -9.03
C ALA A 242 11.91 -11.92 -8.15
N VAL A 243 12.11 -13.22 -8.39
CA VAL A 243 13.13 -14.05 -7.72
C VAL A 243 14.53 -13.53 -8.05
N ALA A 244 14.79 -13.23 -9.32
CA ALA A 244 16.06 -12.66 -9.77
C ALA A 244 16.34 -11.30 -9.14
N ARG A 245 15.33 -10.42 -9.05
CA ARG A 245 15.45 -9.11 -8.37
C ARG A 245 15.73 -9.25 -6.88
N LEU A 246 15.12 -10.23 -6.19
CA LEU A 246 15.46 -10.56 -4.81
C LEU A 246 16.92 -11.03 -4.69
N HIS A 247 17.41 -11.88 -5.59
CA HIS A 247 18.81 -12.28 -5.61
C HIS A 247 19.75 -11.08 -5.83
N LEU A 248 19.42 -10.13 -6.71
CA LEU A 248 20.21 -8.90 -6.86
C LEU A 248 20.23 -8.07 -5.56
N GLN A 249 19.07 -7.88 -4.91
CA GLN A 249 18.97 -7.17 -3.63
C GLN A 249 19.77 -7.85 -2.51
N LEU A 250 19.94 -9.17 -2.57
CA LEU A 250 20.73 -9.99 -1.66
C LEU A 250 22.18 -10.22 -2.15
N GLY A 251 22.68 -9.43 -3.12
CA GLY A 251 24.05 -9.51 -3.66
C GLY A 251 24.39 -10.79 -4.44
N SER A 252 23.41 -11.68 -4.65
CA SER A 252 23.56 -13.00 -5.27
C SER A 252 23.50 -12.92 -6.80
N ILE A 253 24.35 -12.08 -7.39
CA ILE A 253 24.36 -11.72 -8.83
C ILE A 253 24.29 -12.95 -9.75
N ARG A 254 25.07 -14.00 -9.48
CA ARG A 254 25.08 -15.25 -10.26
C ARG A 254 23.76 -16.01 -10.23
N GLN A 255 23.00 -15.96 -9.12
CA GLN A 255 21.69 -16.62 -9.05
C GLN A 255 20.64 -15.82 -9.84
N ALA A 256 20.72 -14.48 -9.81
CA ALA A 256 19.87 -13.64 -10.66
C ALA A 256 20.14 -13.89 -12.15
N GLU A 257 21.42 -14.00 -12.56
CA GLU A 257 21.82 -14.32 -13.94
C GLU A 257 21.17 -15.62 -14.46
N LEU A 258 21.20 -16.70 -13.68
CA LEU A 258 20.58 -17.98 -14.06
C LEU A 258 19.07 -17.86 -14.30
N GLN A 259 18.36 -17.08 -13.48
CA GLN A 259 16.93 -16.83 -13.67
C GLN A 259 16.66 -15.89 -14.85
N PHE A 260 17.53 -14.90 -15.10
CA PHE A 260 17.42 -14.01 -16.27
C PHE A 260 17.65 -14.77 -17.59
N MET A 261 18.67 -15.64 -17.67
CA MET A 261 18.90 -16.52 -18.83
C MET A 261 17.71 -17.45 -19.09
N ARG A 262 17.02 -17.92 -18.04
CA ARG A 262 15.79 -18.70 -18.17
C ARG A 262 14.62 -17.86 -18.70
N ILE A 263 14.50 -16.60 -18.28
CA ILE A 263 13.48 -15.67 -18.79
C ILE A 263 13.69 -15.40 -20.27
N GLU A 264 14.93 -15.13 -20.71
CA GLU A 264 15.27 -14.91 -22.13
C GLU A 264 14.96 -16.12 -23.05
N GLN A 265 14.70 -17.32 -22.49
CA GLN A 265 14.22 -18.50 -23.23
C GLN A 265 12.68 -18.64 -23.24
N LEU A 266 11.97 -17.91 -22.38
CA LEU A 266 10.51 -17.99 -22.19
C LEU A 266 9.75 -16.80 -22.79
N VAL A 267 10.42 -15.71 -23.13
CA VAL A 267 9.83 -14.49 -23.71
C VAL A 267 10.47 -14.12 -25.05
N PRO A 268 9.80 -13.33 -25.92
CA PRO A 268 10.41 -12.79 -27.13
C PRO A 268 11.69 -12.00 -26.86
N SER A 269 12.61 -11.96 -27.83
CA SER A 269 13.92 -11.29 -27.68
C SER A 269 13.86 -9.77 -27.46
N ASP A 270 12.74 -9.13 -27.80
CA ASP A 270 12.46 -7.71 -27.57
C ASP A 270 11.47 -7.46 -26.41
N ASP A 271 11.17 -8.50 -25.61
CA ASP A 271 10.24 -8.37 -24.49
C ASP A 271 10.75 -7.37 -23.44
N LYS A 272 9.89 -6.43 -23.08
CA LYS A 272 10.14 -5.37 -22.10
C LYS A 272 10.66 -5.92 -20.77
N LEU A 273 10.18 -7.07 -20.29
CA LEU A 273 10.61 -7.69 -19.04
C LEU A 273 12.06 -8.18 -19.16
N ALA A 274 12.45 -8.79 -20.29
CA ALA A 274 13.83 -9.17 -20.56
C ALA A 274 14.74 -7.92 -20.65
N ARG A 275 14.33 -6.89 -21.41
CA ARG A 275 15.08 -5.62 -21.55
C ARG A 275 15.31 -4.94 -20.18
N MET A 276 14.27 -4.82 -19.35
CA MET A 276 14.36 -4.28 -17.98
C MET A 276 15.23 -5.14 -17.05
N ASN A 277 15.13 -6.47 -17.14
CA ASN A 277 15.89 -7.39 -16.29
C ASN A 277 17.38 -7.36 -16.62
N ARG A 278 17.72 -7.33 -17.91
CA ARG A 278 19.09 -7.19 -18.40
C ARG A 278 19.69 -5.83 -18.01
N ALA A 279 18.89 -4.76 -18.00
CA ALA A 279 19.31 -3.45 -17.48
C ALA A 279 19.64 -3.51 -15.97
N LEU A 280 18.76 -4.11 -15.16
CA LEU A 280 18.99 -4.31 -13.72
C LEU A 280 20.23 -5.20 -13.44
N TYR A 281 20.45 -6.24 -14.23
CA TYR A 281 21.65 -7.06 -14.17
C TYR A 281 22.92 -6.27 -14.51
N ALA A 282 22.86 -5.38 -15.51
CA ALA A 282 23.96 -4.50 -15.87
C ALA A 282 24.28 -3.50 -14.75
N VAL A 283 23.28 -2.90 -14.08
CA VAL A 283 23.49 -2.05 -12.88
C VAL A 283 24.21 -2.84 -11.79
N ALA A 284 23.71 -4.02 -11.43
CA ALA A 284 24.32 -4.87 -10.39
C ALA A 284 25.73 -5.36 -10.77
N SER A 285 26.06 -5.39 -12.06
CA SER A 285 27.38 -5.72 -12.60
C SER A 285 28.31 -4.49 -12.74
N GLY A 286 27.89 -3.29 -12.34
CA GLY A 286 28.66 -2.05 -12.50
C GLY A 286 28.79 -1.54 -13.95
N LYS A 287 27.95 -2.02 -14.88
CA LYS A 287 27.98 -1.71 -16.32
C LYS A 287 26.97 -0.60 -16.65
N TYR A 288 27.18 0.58 -16.10
CA TYR A 288 26.16 1.64 -16.04
C TYR A 288 25.78 2.22 -17.41
N GLU A 289 26.69 2.31 -18.38
CA GLU A 289 26.37 2.73 -19.75
C GLU A 289 25.39 1.76 -20.42
N ALA A 290 25.72 0.46 -20.40
CA ALA A 290 24.89 -0.59 -20.98
C ALA A 290 23.53 -0.70 -20.27
N ALA A 291 23.51 -0.49 -18.94
CA ALA A 291 22.26 -0.41 -18.19
C ALA A 291 21.39 0.78 -18.67
N ARG A 292 21.97 1.97 -18.81
CA ARG A 292 21.27 3.18 -19.28
C ARG A 292 20.72 3.00 -20.69
N GLU A 293 21.47 2.38 -21.60
CA GLU A 293 21.02 2.08 -22.97
C GLU A 293 19.82 1.11 -22.97
N LEU A 294 19.90 0.03 -22.18
CA LEU A 294 18.82 -0.94 -22.04
C LEU A 294 17.56 -0.32 -21.41
N PHE A 295 17.70 0.53 -20.39
CA PHE A 295 16.57 1.30 -19.85
C PHE A 295 15.97 2.27 -20.88
N ASN A 296 16.80 2.97 -21.65
CA ASN A 296 16.33 3.91 -22.68
C ASN A 296 15.58 3.20 -23.83
N SER A 297 15.83 1.91 -24.09
CA SER A 297 15.03 1.11 -25.04
C SER A 297 13.55 1.02 -24.66
N VAL A 298 13.20 1.19 -23.37
CA VAL A 298 11.84 1.11 -22.83
C VAL A 298 11.05 2.40 -23.05
N ALA A 299 11.63 3.41 -23.74
CA ALA A 299 10.96 4.68 -24.03
C ALA A 299 9.72 4.55 -24.94
N GLY A 300 9.58 3.44 -25.71
CA GLY A 300 8.40 3.15 -26.52
C GLY A 300 7.27 2.41 -25.78
N ASP A 301 7.52 1.91 -24.57
CA ASP A 301 6.57 1.12 -23.79
C ASP A 301 5.55 2.02 -23.03
N ALA A 302 4.65 1.39 -22.27
CA ALA A 302 3.58 2.07 -21.53
C ALA A 302 4.13 3.14 -20.57
N ILE A 303 3.32 4.17 -20.26
CA ILE A 303 3.84 5.37 -19.58
C ILE A 303 4.46 5.09 -18.21
N GLU A 304 3.88 4.18 -17.43
CA GLU A 304 4.40 3.78 -16.11
C GLU A 304 5.75 3.06 -16.23
N ASP A 305 5.89 2.17 -17.22
CA ASP A 305 7.15 1.47 -17.52
C ASP A 305 8.25 2.45 -17.96
N ARG A 306 7.91 3.37 -18.87
CA ARG A 306 8.81 4.43 -19.34
C ARG A 306 9.27 5.34 -18.19
N VAL A 307 8.36 5.71 -17.28
CA VAL A 307 8.70 6.52 -16.08
C VAL A 307 9.67 5.76 -15.18
N CYS A 308 9.42 4.48 -14.90
CA CYS A 308 10.31 3.63 -14.10
C CYS A 308 11.68 3.44 -14.75
N ALA A 309 11.71 3.07 -16.04
CA ALA A 309 12.93 2.83 -16.79
C ALA A 309 13.78 4.11 -16.92
N ALA A 310 13.18 5.24 -17.28
CA ALA A 310 13.89 6.51 -17.40
C ALA A 310 14.43 7.00 -16.05
N ASN A 311 13.71 6.78 -14.93
CA ASN A 311 14.24 7.07 -13.60
C ASN A 311 15.52 6.24 -13.30
N ASN A 312 15.49 4.94 -13.60
CA ASN A 312 16.66 4.06 -13.43
C ASN A 312 17.82 4.42 -14.39
N ALA A 313 17.53 4.87 -15.62
CA ALA A 313 18.53 5.42 -16.54
C ALA A 313 19.21 6.67 -15.97
N CYS A 314 18.44 7.56 -15.34
CA CYS A 314 18.96 8.77 -14.70
C CYS A 314 19.82 8.45 -13.47
N VAL A 315 19.49 7.40 -12.71
CA VAL A 315 20.38 6.88 -11.65
C VAL A 315 21.71 6.37 -12.23
N CYS A 316 21.69 5.71 -13.40
CA CYS A 316 22.93 5.32 -14.08
C CYS A 316 23.76 6.54 -14.49
N ASP A 317 23.16 7.64 -14.95
CA ASP A 317 23.89 8.88 -15.25
C ASP A 317 24.61 9.48 -14.03
N VAL A 318 24.13 9.26 -12.78
CA VAL A 318 24.87 9.65 -11.56
C VAL A 318 26.13 8.81 -11.38
N TYR A 319 26.04 7.48 -11.50
CA TYR A 319 27.21 6.59 -11.43
C TYR A 319 28.23 6.85 -12.54
N LEU A 320 27.77 7.38 -13.68
CA LEU A 320 28.62 7.82 -14.79
C LEU A 320 29.20 9.23 -14.62
N GLY A 321 28.96 9.93 -13.50
CA GLY A 321 29.47 11.28 -13.25
C GLY A 321 28.75 12.39 -14.04
N HIS A 322 27.51 12.18 -14.48
CA HIS A 322 26.73 13.11 -15.29
C HIS A 322 25.41 13.61 -14.63
N PRO A 323 25.39 14.09 -13.36
CA PRO A 323 24.15 14.52 -12.69
C PRO A 323 23.35 15.62 -13.42
N GLN A 324 23.97 16.47 -14.24
CA GLN A 324 23.22 17.40 -15.11
C GLN A 324 22.37 16.68 -16.16
N ARG A 325 22.86 15.56 -16.74
CA ARG A 325 22.07 14.76 -17.71
C ARG A 325 20.86 14.12 -17.04
N MET A 326 21.03 13.65 -15.80
CA MET A 326 19.92 13.20 -14.95
C MET A 326 18.87 14.30 -14.78
N LEU A 327 19.27 15.53 -14.41
CA LEU A 327 18.32 16.64 -14.25
C LEU A 327 17.60 16.98 -15.56
N ASP A 328 18.33 17.10 -16.66
CA ASP A 328 17.76 17.40 -17.97
C ASP A 328 16.76 16.34 -18.42
N ALA A 329 17.07 15.05 -18.18
CA ALA A 329 16.22 13.93 -18.55
C ALA A 329 14.97 13.82 -17.64
N LEU A 330 15.13 13.94 -16.33
CA LEU A 330 14.01 13.92 -15.39
C LEU A 330 13.08 15.14 -15.56
N GLN A 331 13.62 16.34 -15.83
CA GLN A 331 12.79 17.51 -16.12
C GLN A 331 12.00 17.32 -17.43
N LYS A 332 12.61 16.78 -18.49
CA LYS A 332 11.89 16.44 -19.75
C LYS A 332 10.81 15.39 -19.50
N LEU A 333 11.07 14.37 -18.68
CA LEU A 333 10.12 13.33 -18.32
C LEU A 333 8.93 13.90 -17.52
N MET A 334 9.19 14.80 -16.56
CA MET A 334 8.13 15.50 -15.82
C MET A 334 7.27 16.39 -16.72
N VAL A 335 7.84 17.05 -17.72
CA VAL A 335 7.07 17.83 -18.71
C VAL A 335 6.26 16.92 -19.65
N ALA A 336 6.82 15.78 -20.07
CA ALA A 336 6.16 14.84 -20.98
C ALA A 336 5.11 13.95 -20.31
N ALA A 337 5.18 13.75 -19.00
CA ALA A 337 4.35 12.82 -18.24
C ALA A 337 4.00 13.33 -16.83
N PRO A 338 3.48 14.56 -16.66
CA PRO A 338 3.43 15.24 -15.36
C PRO A 338 2.67 14.47 -14.29
N ARG A 339 1.53 13.85 -14.63
CA ARG A 339 0.77 13.04 -13.66
C ARG A 339 1.54 11.80 -13.18
N ALA A 340 2.19 11.07 -14.08
CA ALA A 340 2.88 9.82 -13.74
C ALA A 340 4.23 10.07 -13.07
N ALA A 341 4.96 11.10 -13.51
CA ALA A 341 6.26 11.46 -12.92
C ALA A 341 6.10 12.22 -11.59
N GLY A 342 5.12 13.11 -11.47
CA GLY A 342 4.83 13.85 -10.24
C GLY A 342 4.28 12.97 -9.11
N ALA A 343 3.62 11.86 -9.44
CA ALA A 343 3.12 10.89 -8.45
C ALA A 343 4.16 9.85 -7.97
N SER A 344 5.35 9.77 -8.58
CA SER A 344 6.42 8.86 -8.12
C SER A 344 7.36 9.56 -7.16
N GLU A 345 7.28 9.15 -5.88
CA GLU A 345 8.15 9.59 -4.80
C GLU A 345 9.63 9.31 -5.11
N GLU A 346 9.93 8.16 -5.72
CA GLU A 346 11.29 7.76 -6.09
C GLU A 346 11.87 8.64 -7.20
N LEU A 347 11.04 9.10 -8.13
CA LEU A 347 11.44 9.99 -9.20
C LEU A 347 11.68 11.41 -8.66
N VAL A 348 10.80 11.90 -7.77
CA VAL A 348 10.97 13.20 -7.10
C VAL A 348 12.22 13.19 -6.21
N PHE A 349 12.46 12.12 -5.44
CA PHE A 349 13.68 11.95 -4.64
C PHE A 349 14.95 11.94 -5.50
N ASN A 350 14.93 11.25 -6.63
CA ASN A 350 16.05 11.23 -7.56
C ASN A 350 16.26 12.60 -8.23
N TYR A 351 15.19 13.31 -8.60
CA TYR A 351 15.29 14.68 -9.13
C TYR A 351 15.88 15.65 -8.11
N CYS A 352 15.40 15.63 -6.86
CA CYS A 352 15.93 16.46 -5.78
C CYS A 352 17.39 16.10 -5.44
N THR A 353 17.79 14.83 -5.58
CA THR A 353 19.19 14.40 -5.50
C THR A 353 20.03 14.93 -6.67
N GLY A 354 19.48 15.00 -7.88
CA GLY A 354 20.11 15.69 -9.00
C GLY A 354 20.33 17.18 -8.75
N LEU A 355 19.37 17.86 -8.09
CA LEU A 355 19.52 19.26 -7.68
C LEU A 355 20.63 19.43 -6.64
N ASP A 356 20.67 18.57 -5.62
CA ASP A 356 21.71 18.58 -4.56
C ASP A 356 23.13 18.42 -5.14
N LEU A 357 23.26 17.74 -6.28
CA LEU A 357 24.52 17.50 -6.99
C LEU A 357 24.89 18.59 -8.00
N GLN A 358 24.06 19.61 -8.21
CA GLN A 358 24.28 20.68 -9.19
C GLN A 358 24.15 22.11 -8.64
N TYR A 359 23.33 22.32 -7.60
CA TYR A 359 23.06 23.64 -7.04
C TYR A 359 23.18 23.64 -5.52
N ASP A 360 23.55 24.79 -4.97
CA ASP A 360 23.71 25.02 -3.54
C ASP A 360 22.89 26.25 -3.08
N GLY A 361 23.02 26.59 -1.80
CA GLY A 361 22.57 27.86 -1.23
C GLY A 361 21.11 28.20 -1.52
N GLN A 362 20.89 29.40 -2.06
CA GLN A 362 19.56 29.91 -2.40
C GLN A 362 18.97 29.24 -3.63
N LYS A 363 19.77 29.00 -4.67
CA LYS A 363 19.29 28.40 -5.93
C LYS A 363 18.73 27.00 -5.71
N LEU A 364 19.39 26.17 -4.90
CA LEU A 364 18.89 24.84 -4.54
C LEU A 364 17.49 24.89 -3.91
N ARG A 365 17.25 25.85 -3.01
CA ARG A 365 15.95 26.04 -2.35
C ARG A 365 14.88 26.50 -3.34
N GLU A 366 15.20 27.44 -4.23
CA GLU A 366 14.27 27.95 -5.25
C GLU A 366 13.88 26.89 -6.29
N GLU A 367 14.81 26.05 -6.72
CA GLU A 367 14.54 24.92 -7.63
C GLU A 367 13.69 23.83 -6.94
N LYS A 368 14.00 23.48 -5.69
CA LYS A 368 13.18 22.53 -4.90
C LYS A 368 11.77 23.05 -4.64
N ALA A 369 11.62 24.32 -4.25
CA ALA A 369 10.32 24.96 -4.05
C ALA A 369 9.49 24.98 -5.35
N ARG A 370 10.09 25.34 -6.49
CA ARG A 370 9.41 25.28 -7.79
C ARG A 370 8.98 23.85 -8.13
N LYS A 371 9.84 22.86 -7.91
CA LYS A 371 9.51 21.45 -8.15
C LYS A 371 8.37 20.95 -7.26
N MET A 372 8.31 21.42 -6.01
CA MET A 372 7.25 21.07 -5.08
C MET A 372 5.88 21.57 -5.58
N VAL A 373 5.82 22.80 -6.11
CA VAL A 373 4.62 23.35 -6.77
C VAL A 373 4.22 22.51 -8.00
N ASP A 374 5.17 22.10 -8.84
CA ASP A 374 4.90 21.21 -9.99
C ASP A 374 4.29 19.86 -9.52
N VAL A 375 4.86 19.26 -8.47
CA VAL A 375 4.44 17.95 -7.94
C VAL A 375 3.07 18.03 -7.26
N ALA A 376 2.81 19.11 -6.51
CA ALA A 376 1.57 19.33 -5.78
C ALA A 376 0.32 19.45 -6.67
N MET A 377 0.48 19.71 -7.98
CA MET A 377 -0.60 19.63 -8.98
C MET A 377 -1.09 18.21 -9.29
N TRP A 378 -0.28 17.18 -8.98
CA TRP A 378 -0.51 15.80 -9.48
C TRP A 378 -0.39 14.71 -8.42
N ALA A 379 0.39 14.95 -7.37
CA ALA A 379 0.58 14.01 -6.28
C ALA A 379 -0.71 13.81 -5.47
N GLY A 380 -0.99 12.56 -5.08
CA GLY A 380 -2.06 12.23 -4.15
C GLY A 380 -1.88 12.88 -2.78
N ASP A 381 -2.88 12.77 -1.92
CA ASP A 381 -2.91 13.47 -0.62
C ASP A 381 -2.14 12.72 0.50
N GLY A 382 -1.61 11.53 0.20
CA GLY A 382 -0.71 10.74 1.06
C GLY A 382 0.77 10.81 0.68
N PHE A 383 1.18 11.73 -0.21
CA PHE A 383 2.52 11.78 -0.80
C PHE A 383 3.63 12.05 0.24
N ASN A 384 4.68 11.24 0.23
CA ASN A 384 5.82 11.35 1.13
C ASN A 384 6.70 12.57 0.83
N THR A 385 6.55 13.61 1.64
CA THR A 385 7.32 14.86 1.53
C THR A 385 8.82 14.73 1.79
N ALA A 386 9.29 13.62 2.38
CA ALA A 386 10.74 13.35 2.49
C ALA A 386 11.43 13.29 1.12
N SER A 387 10.68 13.00 0.04
CA SER A 387 11.13 13.01 -1.35
C SER A 387 11.78 14.33 -1.78
N PHE A 388 11.42 15.48 -1.17
CA PHE A 388 12.02 16.77 -1.52
C PHE A 388 13.40 17.02 -0.90
N LYS A 389 13.83 16.19 0.08
CA LYS A 389 15.13 16.27 0.76
C LYS A 389 15.42 17.69 1.30
N LEU A 390 14.57 18.19 2.20
CA LEU A 390 14.62 19.55 2.76
C LEU A 390 15.21 19.62 4.18
N GLN A 391 15.80 18.51 4.65
CA GLN A 391 16.49 18.37 5.94
C GLN A 391 18.00 18.53 5.75
#